data_AF-A0A970V596-F1
#
_entry.id   AF-A0A970V596-F1
#
_cell.length_a   1.000
_cell.length_b   1.000
_cell.length_c   1.000
_cell.angle_alpha   90.00
_cell.angle_beta   90.00
_cell.angle_gamma   90.00
#
_symmetry.space_group_name_H-M   'P 1'
#
loop_
_entity.id
_entity.type
_entity.pdbx_description
1 polymer ?
#
loop_
_entity_poly.entity_id
_entity_poly.type
_entity_poly.pdbx_seq_one_letter_code
_entity_poly.pdbx_strand_id
1 'polypeptide(L)' 'SGVSPAHPGRLLLRKRVTPAVEAWLFTNPLPVAVTEQVHVAGWAKVLDLCGEVPTRHGDQVELTVAPGDVQTLMLQKA' A
#
# COMPACT_ATOMS: atom_id res chain seq x y z
N SER A 1 12.88 -23.99 8.48
CA SER A 1 11.44 -23.94 8.14
C SER A 1 11.18 -22.62 7.44
N GLY A 2 10.84 -22.64 6.15
CA GLY A 2 10.61 -21.41 5.39
C GLY A 2 9.23 -20.84 5.70
N VAL A 3 9.17 -19.57 6.11
CA VAL A 3 7.92 -18.81 6.13
C VAL A 3 7.54 -18.60 4.67
N SER A 4 6.44 -19.21 4.20
CA SER A 4 5.89 -18.90 2.89
C SER A 4 5.11 -17.59 2.98
N PRO A 5 5.38 -16.60 2.12
CA PRO A 5 4.59 -15.38 2.07
C PRO A 5 3.11 -15.71 1.86
N ALA A 6 2.23 -15.15 2.68
CA ALA A 6 0.80 -15.39 2.54
C ALA A 6 0.32 -15.00 1.13
N HIS A 7 0.75 -13.83 0.63
CA HIS A 7 0.52 -13.37 -0.73
C HIS A 7 1.57 -12.31 -1.14
N PRO A 8 2.35 -12.51 -2.20
CA PRO A 8 3.28 -11.48 -2.67
C PRO A 8 2.55 -10.29 -3.30
N GLY A 9 3.02 -9.07 -3.04
CA GLY A 9 2.45 -7.82 -3.57
C GLY A 9 1.20 -7.34 -2.86
N ARG A 10 0.39 -8.25 -2.31
CA ARG A 10 -0.89 -7.91 -1.71
C ARG A 10 -0.74 -7.17 -0.39
N LEU A 11 -1.74 -6.34 -0.10
CA LEU A 11 -1.93 -5.68 1.18
C LEU A 11 -1.85 -6.68 2.34
N LEU A 12 -0.83 -6.53 3.18
CA LEU A 12 -0.60 -7.41 4.32
C LEU A 12 -1.33 -6.94 5.56
N LEU A 13 -1.42 -5.62 5.73
CA LEU A 13 -2.00 -5.03 6.92
C LEU A 13 -2.70 -3.72 6.61
N ARG A 14 -3.94 -3.59 7.08
CA ARG A 14 -4.61 -2.31 7.28
C ARG A 14 -4.56 -1.97 8.76
N LYS A 15 -3.95 -0.84 9.09
CA LYS A 15 -3.90 -0.33 10.46
C LYS A 15 -4.57 1.03 10.52
N ARG A 16 -5.63 1.13 11.33
CA ARG A 16 -6.21 2.43 11.68
C ARG A 16 -5.26 3.15 12.63
N VAL A 17 -4.81 4.34 12.24
CA VAL A 17 -3.91 5.19 13.04
C VAL A 17 -4.74 6.17 13.87
N THR A 18 -5.73 6.80 13.25
CA THR A 18 -6.73 7.65 13.89
C THR A 18 -8.11 7.39 13.24
N PRO A 19 -9.21 7.97 13.74
CA PRO A 19 -10.52 7.83 13.09
C PRO A 19 -10.55 8.29 11.62
N ALA A 20 -9.67 9.23 11.23
CA ALA A 20 -9.61 9.79 9.90
C ALA A 20 -8.45 9.25 9.04
N VAL A 21 -7.56 8.43 9.62
CA VAL A 21 -6.31 8.02 8.98
C VAL A 21 -6.08 6.51 9.09
N GLU A 22 -5.78 5.88 7.95
CA GLU A 22 -5.32 4.50 7.88
C GLU A 22 -3.94 4.42 7.24
N ALA A 23 -3.13 3.48 7.73
CA ALA A 23 -1.87 3.07 7.14
C ALA A 23 -2.05 1.65 6.56
N TRP A 24 -1.79 1.51 5.26
CA TRP A 24 -1.90 0.26 4.52
C TRP A 24 -0.50 -0.19 4.14
N LEU A 25 -0.06 -1.35 4.63
CA LEU A 25 1.30 -1.84 4.45
C LEU A 25 1.34 -3.01 3.45
N PHE A 26 2.27 -2.91 2.52
CA PHE A 26 2.51 -3.87 1.45
C PHE A 26 3.97 -4.32 1.54
N THR A 27 4.24 -5.61 1.38
CA THR A 27 5.63 -6.09 1.27
C THR A 27 5.77 -7.00 0.07
N ASN A 28 6.97 -7.01 -0.49
CA ASN A 28 7.29 -7.88 -1.61
C ASN A 28 8.51 -8.75 -1.28
N PRO A 29 8.29 -9.98 -0.82
CA PRO A 29 9.37 -10.93 -0.57
C PRO A 29 9.89 -11.63 -1.85
N LEU A 30 9.36 -11.32 -3.03
CA LEU A 30 9.80 -11.93 -4.30
C LEU A 30 11.08 -11.27 -4.83
N PRO A 31 11.86 -11.96 -5.68
CA PRO A 31 13.06 -11.41 -6.31
C PRO A 31 12.76 -10.45 -7.48
N VAL A 32 11.49 -10.13 -7.74
CA VAL A 32 11.03 -9.24 -8.82
C VAL A 32 10.08 -8.20 -8.28
N ALA A 33 10.06 -7.00 -8.88
CA ALA A 33 9.12 -5.96 -8.50
C ALA A 33 7.68 -6.41 -8.77
N VAL A 34 6.75 -5.98 -7.92
CA VAL A 34 5.32 -6.25 -8.08
C VAL A 34 4.58 -4.92 -8.13
N THR A 35 3.73 -4.76 -9.14
CA THR A 35 2.84 -3.61 -9.31
C THR A 35 1.40 -4.05 -9.09
N GLU A 36 0.69 -3.35 -8.20
CA GLU A 36 -0.72 -3.60 -7.91
C GLU A 36 -1.57 -2.34 -8.12
N GLN A 37 -2.85 -2.56 -8.45
CA GLN A 37 -3.87 -1.52 -8.42
C GLN A 37 -4.61 -1.61 -7.09
N VAL A 38 -4.43 -0.60 -6.25
CA VAL A 38 -4.98 -0.54 -4.90
C VAL A 38 -6.24 0.32 -4.91
N HIS A 39 -7.38 -0.30 -4.59
CA HIS A 39 -8.65 0.40 -4.46
C HIS A 39 -8.66 1.30 -3.21
N VAL A 40 -8.81 2.60 -3.41
CA VAL A 40 -8.82 3.65 -2.38
C VAL A 40 -10.15 4.44 -2.33
N ALA A 41 -11.23 3.85 -2.81
CA ALA A 41 -12.56 4.46 -2.80
C ALA A 41 -12.96 4.97 -1.41
N GLY A 42 -13.53 6.18 -1.37
CA GLY A 42 -13.96 6.82 -0.13
C GLY A 42 -12.83 7.44 0.71
N TRP A 43 -11.59 7.49 0.20
CA TRP A 43 -10.48 8.23 0.79
C TRP A 43 -10.18 9.48 -0.04
N ALA A 44 -10.10 10.62 0.65
CA ALA A 44 -9.88 11.91 0.01
C ALA A 44 -8.41 12.08 -0.39
N LYS A 45 -7.49 11.68 0.50
CA LYS A 45 -6.05 11.78 0.29
C LYS A 45 -5.39 10.42 0.41
N VAL A 46 -4.39 10.18 -0.44
CA VAL A 46 -3.49 9.02 -0.36
C VAL A 46 -2.08 9.55 -0.53
N LEU A 47 -1.19 9.18 0.39
CA LEU A 47 0.22 9.57 0.42
C LEU A 47 1.07 8.35 0.73
N ASP A 48 2.37 8.41 0.50
CA ASP A 48 3.31 7.51 1.16
C ASP A 48 3.70 8.03 2.57
N LEU A 49 4.67 7.38 3.22
CA LEU A 49 5.18 7.81 4.52
C LEU A 49 6.02 9.10 4.47
N CYS A 50 6.58 9.42 3.31
CA CYS A 50 7.36 10.63 3.06
C CYS A 50 6.47 11.82 2.68
N GLY A 51 5.18 11.60 2.45
CA GLY A 51 4.23 12.62 2.02
C GLY A 51 4.12 12.79 0.51
N GLU A 52 4.74 11.89 -0.27
CA GLU A 52 4.62 11.86 -1.72
C GLU A 52 3.25 11.33 -2.15
N VAL A 53 2.73 11.89 -3.23
CA VAL A 53 1.42 11.48 -3.77
C VAL A 53 1.65 10.41 -4.83
N PRO A 54 1.20 9.16 -4.61
CA PRO A 54 1.30 8.12 -5.61
C PRO A 54 0.33 8.39 -6.77
N THR A 55 0.64 7.83 -7.93
CA THR A 55 -0.20 7.96 -9.13
C THR A 55 -1.59 7.38 -8.87
N ARG A 56 -2.61 8.23 -8.98
CA ARG A 56 -4.01 7.89 -8.72
C ARG A 56 -4.86 8.09 -9.98
N HIS A 57 -5.64 7.07 -10.32
CA HIS A 57 -6.63 7.08 -11.40
C HIS A 57 -8.02 6.77 -10.84
N GLY A 58 -8.81 7.81 -10.57
CA GLY A 58 -10.11 7.66 -9.92
C GLY A 58 -9.97 7.09 -8.51
N ASP A 59 -10.54 5.90 -8.28
CA ASP A 59 -10.45 5.19 -7.00
C ASP A 59 -9.34 4.14 -6.95
N GLN A 60 -8.39 4.18 -7.89
CA GLN A 60 -7.23 3.29 -7.92
C GLN A 60 -5.94 4.06 -7.71
N VAL A 61 -5.03 3.46 -6.95
CA VAL A 61 -3.64 3.89 -6.86
C VAL A 61 -2.75 2.77 -7.41
N GLU A 62 -1.89 3.11 -8.35
CA GLU A 62 -0.85 2.19 -8.78
C GLU A 62 0.28 2.19 -7.77
N LEU A 63 0.58 1.03 -7.19
CA LEU A 63 1.63 0.85 -6.20
C LEU A 63 2.62 -0.20 -6.70
N THR A 64 3.89 0.20 -6.84
CA THR A 64 4.98 -0.74 -7.13
C THR A 64 5.82 -0.95 -5.87
N VAL A 65 6.02 -2.22 -5.50
CA VAL A 65 6.87 -2.62 -4.38
C VAL A 65 8.09 -3.36 -4.92
N ALA A 66 9.28 -2.82 -4.69
CA ALA A 66 10.54 -3.39 -5.15
C ALA A 66 10.83 -4.76 -4.46
N PRO A 67 11.70 -5.60 -5.04
CA PRO A 67 12.13 -6.85 -4.41
C PRO A 67 12.68 -6.62 -2.99
N GLY A 68 12.19 -7.37 -2.01
CA GLY A 68 12.64 -7.29 -0.62
C GLY A 68 12.20 -6.03 0.13
N ASP A 69 11.30 -5.23 -0.45
CA ASP A 69 10.92 -3.92 0.08
C ASP A 69 9.53 -3.91 0.73
N VAL A 70 9.26 -2.83 1.47
CA VAL A 70 7.99 -2.51 2.10
C VAL A 70 7.52 -1.14 1.63
N GLN A 71 6.28 -1.07 1.16
CA GLN A 71 5.63 0.20 0.85
C GLN A 71 4.43 0.43 1.75
N THR A 72 4.15 1.71 1.99
CA THR A 72 3.01 2.12 2.82
C THR A 72 2.20 3.19 2.11
N LEU A 73 0.88 3.03 2.13
CA LEU A 73 -0.05 4.09 1.78
C LEU A 73 -0.69 4.64 3.07
N MET A 74 -0.66 5.95 3.21
CA MET A 74 -1.34 6.73 4.23
C MET A 74 -2.62 7.32 3.63
N LEU A 75 -3.77 6.80 4.04
CA LEU A 75 -5.07 7.21 3.53
C LEU A 75 -5.75 8.11 4.53
N GLN A 76 -6.33 9.21 4.06
CA GLN A 76 -6.97 10.22 4.90
C GLN A 76 -8.38 10.53 4.38
N LYS A 77 -9.33 10.67 5.31
CA LYS A 77 -10.66 11.23 5.03
C LYS A 77 -10.55 12.75 4.81
N ALA A 78 -11.59 13.32 4.19
CA ALA A 78 -11.74 14.77 4.08
C ALA A 78 -11.96 15.40 5.46
#